data_AF-A0A353ZAL8-F1
#
_entry.id   AF-A0A353ZAL8-F1
#
_cell.length_a   1.000
_cell.length_b   1.000
_cell.length_c   1.000
_cell.angle_alpha   90.00
_cell.angle_beta   90.00
_cell.angle_gamma   90.00
#
_symmetry.space_group_name_H-M   'P 1'
#
loop_
_entity.id
_entity.type
_entity.pdbx_description
1 polymer ?
#
loop_
_entity_poly.entity_id
_entity_poly.type
_entity_poly.pdbx_seq_one_letter_code
_entity_poly.pdbx_strand_id
1 'polypeptide(L)' 'MKLLITLLLGMVYGTTLTAEERHPNIILVLADDLGAQELSCYGSERHKTPNLDRMADEGVRFETFFSHPLCTPARL' A
#
# COMPACT_ATOMS: atom_id res chain seq x y z
N MET A 1 40.32 34.71 7.04
CA MET A 1 40.27 33.44 7.81
C MET A 1 38.99 33.28 8.64
N LYS A 2 38.56 34.27 9.45
CA LYS A 2 37.31 34.17 10.25
C LYS A 2 36.05 33.93 9.40
N LEU A 3 35.88 34.68 8.30
CA LEU A 3 34.71 34.55 7.41
C LEU A 3 34.59 33.15 6.76
N LEU A 4 35.72 32.53 6.43
CA LEU A 4 35.77 31.21 5.79
C LEU A 4 35.37 30.09 6.78
N ILE A 5 35.78 30.23 8.04
CA ILE A 5 35.42 29.31 9.13
C ILE A 5 33.93 29.42 9.47
N THR A 6 33.36 30.62 9.47
CA THR A 6 31.92 30.83 9.72
C THR A 6 31.06 30.23 8.60
N LEU A 7 31.50 30.33 7.34
CA LEU A 7 30.81 29.74 6.19
C LEU A 7 30.87 28.20 6.21
N LEU A 8 32.03 27.63 6.58
CA LEU A 8 32.21 26.19 6.75
C LEU A 8 31.37 25.63 7.90
N LEU A 9 31.28 26.33 9.05
CA LEU A 9 30.39 25.92 10.15
C LEU A 9 28.92 25.93 9.72
N GLY A 10 28.46 26.98 9.02
CA GLY A 10 27.08 27.07 8.55
C GLY A 10 26.67 25.95 7.59
N MET A 11 27.62 25.46 6.77
CA MET A 11 27.38 24.37 5.83
C MET A 11 27.26 23.00 6.53
N VAL A 12 27.93 22.81 7.68
CA VAL A 12 27.84 21.59 8.50
C VAL A 12 26.52 21.50 9.28
N TYR A 13 25.93 22.63 9.68
CA TYR A 13 24.61 22.66 10.35
C TYR A 13 23.44 22.52 9.37
N GLY A 14 23.62 22.78 8.07
CA GLY A 14 22.55 22.77 7.08
C GLY A 14 22.09 21.38 6.62
N THR A 15 22.76 20.29 7.01
CA THR A 15 22.53 18.96 6.43
C THR A 15 21.72 17.99 7.31
N THR A 16 21.25 18.39 8.49
CA THR A 16 20.37 17.54 9.30
C THR A 16 18.89 17.85 9.04
N LEU A 17 18.45 17.71 7.78
CA LEU A 17 17.02 17.51 7.49
C LEU A 17 16.72 16.03 7.74
N THR A 18 16.24 15.71 8.94
CA THR A 18 15.73 14.38 9.24
C THR A 18 14.43 14.22 8.44
N ALA A 19 14.45 13.40 7.39
CA ALA A 19 13.21 12.94 6.78
C ALA A 19 12.43 12.21 7.86
N GLU A 20 11.29 12.76 8.27
CA GLU A 20 10.34 12.10 9.17
C GLU A 20 10.01 10.74 8.57
N GLU A 21 10.33 9.64 9.27
CA GLU A 21 9.96 8.29 8.85
C GLU A 21 8.43 8.17 8.93
N ARG A 22 7.76 8.56 7.85
CA ARG A 22 6.32 8.45 7.75
C ARG A 22 5.98 6.99 7.48
N HIS A 23 5.57 6.30 8.54
CA HIS A 23 4.96 4.99 8.40
C HIS A 23 3.68 5.12 7.56
N PRO A 24 3.48 4.25 6.56
CA PRO A 24 2.25 4.26 5.78
C PRO A 24 1.08 3.89 6.69
N ASN A 25 -0.08 4.51 6.47
CA ASN A 25 -1.32 4.02 7.03
C ASN A 25 -1.73 2.75 6.29
N ILE A 26 -2.03 1.68 7.03
CA ILE A 26 -2.47 0.41 6.47
C ILE A 26 -3.97 0.28 6.68
N ILE A 27 -4.73 0.13 5.58
CA ILE A 27 -6.16 -0.16 5.60
C ILE A 27 -6.34 -1.59 5.10
N LEU A 28 -6.79 -2.49 5.99
CA LEU A 28 -7.14 -3.86 5.63
C LEU A 28 -8.67 -3.95 5.42
N VAL A 29 -9.08 -4.27 4.20
CA VAL A 29 -10.49 -4.50 3.85
C VAL A 29 -10.69 -5.99 3.62
N LEU A 30 -11.54 -6.63 4.43
CA LEU A 30 -11.91 -8.03 4.28
C LEU A 30 -13.41 -8.12 3.97
N ALA A 31 -13.77 -8.73 2.85
CA ALA A 31 -15.14 -9.03 2.47
C ALA A 31 -15.45 -10.51 2.76
N ASP A 32 -16.57 -10.79 3.42
CA ASP A 32 -17.02 -12.16 3.69
C ASP A 32 -17.62 -12.78 2.43
N ASP A 33 -17.40 -14.08 2.24
CA ASP A 33 -17.95 -14.88 1.13
C ASP A 33 -17.74 -14.30 -0.29
N LEU A 34 -16.65 -13.55 -0.51
CA LEU A 34 -16.31 -12.98 -1.82
C LEU A 34 -15.27 -13.83 -2.56
N GLY A 35 -15.71 -14.50 -3.62
CA GLY A 35 -14.83 -15.24 -4.53
C GLY A 35 -14.28 -14.39 -5.67
N ALA A 36 -13.15 -14.80 -6.25
CA ALA A 36 -12.53 -14.12 -7.39
C ALA A 36 -13.47 -14.04 -8.61
N GLN A 37 -14.29 -15.08 -8.84
CA GLN A 37 -15.23 -15.13 -9.96
C GLN A 37 -16.30 -14.02 -9.95
N GLU A 38 -16.48 -13.32 -8.82
CA GLU A 38 -17.46 -12.24 -8.68
C GLU A 38 -16.89 -10.86 -8.98
N LEU A 39 -15.60 -10.77 -9.32
CA LEU A 39 -14.89 -9.52 -9.56
C LEU A 39 -14.57 -9.36 -11.05
N SER A 40 -14.88 -8.19 -11.62
CA SER A 40 -14.64 -7.93 -13.05
C SER A 40 -13.15 -7.94 -13.40
N CYS A 41 -12.27 -7.52 -12.49
CA CYS A 41 -10.84 -7.63 -12.69
C CYS A 41 -10.36 -9.09 -12.84
N TYR A 42 -11.04 -10.08 -12.26
CA TYR A 42 -10.75 -11.51 -12.47
C TYR A 42 -11.54 -12.13 -13.63
N GLY A 43 -12.21 -11.32 -14.45
CA GLY A 43 -12.94 -11.78 -15.64
C GLY A 43 -14.44 -12.00 -15.43
N SER A 44 -15.02 -11.57 -14.30
CA SER A 44 -16.47 -11.62 -14.13
C SER A 44 -17.18 -10.70 -15.12
N GLU A 45 -18.09 -11.24 -15.93
CA GLU A 45 -18.97 -10.45 -16.81
C GLU A 45 -20.31 -10.08 -16.15
N ARG A 46 -20.62 -10.69 -14.99
CA ARG A 46 -21.90 -10.51 -14.29
C ARG A 46 -21.92 -9.28 -13.40
N HIS A 47 -20.82 -9.04 -12.69
CA HIS A 47 -20.70 -8.00 -11.68
C HIS A 47 -19.72 -6.93 -12.12
N LYS A 48 -20.10 -5.66 -11.99
CA LYS A 48 -19.24 -4.52 -12.30
C LYS A 48 -18.62 -4.00 -11.01
N THR A 49 -17.30 -4.10 -10.87
CA THR A 49 -16.57 -3.66 -9.67
C THR A 49 -15.52 -2.60 -9.98
N PRO A 50 -15.89 -1.44 -10.56
CA PRO A 50 -14.92 -0.49 -11.12
C PRO A 50 -13.93 0.08 -10.10
N ASN A 51 -14.33 0.19 -8.82
CA ASN A 51 -13.41 0.63 -7.77
C ASN A 51 -12.34 -0.43 -7.44
N LEU A 52 -12.71 -1.71 -7.45
CA LEU A 52 -11.78 -2.82 -7.23
C LEU A 52 -10.90 -3.03 -8.47
N ASP A 53 -11.45 -2.83 -9.66
CA ASP A 53 -10.70 -2.89 -10.92
C ASP A 53 -9.61 -1.82 -10.95
N ARG A 54 -9.93 -0.58 -10.57
CA ARG A 54 -8.95 0.50 -10.45
C ARG A 54 -7.87 0.19 -9.42
N MET A 55 -8.23 -0.39 -8.26
CA MET A 55 -7.23 -0.80 -7.27
C MET A 55 -6.32 -1.93 -7.77
N ALA A 56 -6.83 -2.83 -8.60
CA ALA A 56 -6.03 -3.89 -9.21
C ALA A 56 -5.06 -3.33 -10.27
N ASP A 57 -5.46 -2.30 -11.03
CA ASP A 57 -4.65 -1.64 -12.07
C ASP A 57 -3.57 -0.71 -11.47
N GLU A 58 -3.91 0.07 -10.44
CA GLU A 58 -2.98 0.96 -9.73
C GLU A 58 -2.05 0.20 -8.76
N GLY A 59 -2.33 -1.06 -8.49
CA GLY A 59 -1.70 -1.85 -7.44
C GLY A 59 -1.18 -3.20 -7.90
N VAL A 60 -1.27 -4.18 -7.01
CA VAL A 60 -0.90 -5.58 -7.28
C VAL A 60 -2.12 -6.46 -7.09
N ARG A 61 -2.43 -7.27 -8.10
CA ARG A 61 -3.48 -8.30 -8.06
C ARG A 61 -2.84 -9.68 -8.06
N PHE A 62 -3.23 -10.52 -7.10
CA PHE A 62 -2.74 -11.88 -6.99
C PHE A 62 -3.61 -12.84 -7.80
N GLU A 63 -3.06 -13.50 -8.81
CA GLU A 63 -3.81 -14.50 -9.60
C GLU A 63 -3.93 -15.85 -8.89
N THR A 64 -3.05 -16.12 -7.93
CA THR A 64 -3.02 -17.36 -7.14
C THR A 64 -3.03 -17.02 -5.65
N PHE A 65 -4.18 -17.25 -5.01
CA PHE A 65 -4.39 -17.06 -3.58
C PHE A 65 -5.31 -18.15 -3.02
N PHE A 66 -5.06 -18.61 -1.80
CA PHE A 66 -5.82 -19.67 -1.15
C PHE A 66 -6.30 -19.23 0.23
N SER A 67 -7.51 -19.64 0.60
CA SER A 67 -8.11 -19.39 1.92
C SER A 67 -8.76 -20.65 2.46
N HIS A 68 -8.90 -20.74 3.77
CA HIS A 68 -9.67 -21.80 4.41
C HIS A 68 -11.17 -21.56 4.15
N PRO A 69 -11.98 -22.59 3.77
CA PRO A 69 -13.38 -22.40 3.40
C PRO A 69 -14.32 -22.26 4.61
N LEU A 70 -13.85 -21.69 5.72
CA LEU A 70 -14.63 -21.41 6.93
C LEU A 70 -14.18 -20.08 7.53
N CYS A 71 -15.14 -19.23 7.94
CA CYS A 71 -14.88 -17.86 8.38
C CYS A 71 -13.91 -17.78 9.56
N THR A 72 -14.11 -18.62 10.60
CA THR A 72 -13.29 -18.58 11.81
C THR A 72 -11.82 -18.94 11.54
N PRO A 73 -11.48 -20.13 11.01
CA PRO A 73 -10.07 -20.48 10.73
C PRO A 73 -9.42 -19.66 9.61
N ALA A 74 -10.19 -18.96 8.76
CA ALA A 74 -9.63 -18.03 7.78
C ALA A 74 -9.17 -16.69 8.39
N ARG A 75 -9.64 -16.37 9.61
CA ARG A 75 -9.44 -15.05 10.26
C ARG A 75 -8.62 -15.13 11.55
N LEU A 76 -8.35 -16.34 12.04
CA LEU A 76 -7.49 -16.62 13.20
C LEU A 76 -6.08 -16.96 12.71
#